data_AF-A0A2V2S1Z6-F1
#
_entry.id   AF-A0A2V2S1Z6-F1
#
_cell.length_a   1.000
_cell.length_b   1.000
_cell.length_c   1.000
_cell.angle_alpha   90.00
_cell.angle_beta   90.00
_cell.angle_gamma   90.00
#
_symmetry.space_group_name_H-M   'P 1'
#
loop_
_entity.id
_entity.type
_entity.pdbx_description
1 polymer ?
#
loop_
_entity_poly.entity_id
_entity_poly.type
_entity_poly.pdbx_seq_one_letter_code
_entity_poly.pdbx_strand_id
1 'polypeptide(L)' 'MQMVRIKFADRAKEAQGFVALAKRLKVLCFPNNTYEFAKSGLKILDQLGIAYEVLTEEGFDGACHALRNPAASKV' A
#
# COMPACT_ATOMS: atom_id res chain seq x y z
N MET A 1 -10.27 -7.49 4.29
CA MET A 1 -9.80 -6.08 4.39
C MET A 1 -8.94 -5.81 3.17
N GLN A 2 -9.21 -4.75 2.40
CA GLN A 2 -8.39 -4.47 1.20
C GLN A 2 -7.03 -3.92 1.63
N MET A 3 -5.96 -4.61 1.25
CA MET A 3 -4.58 -4.18 1.46
C MET A 3 -4.12 -3.40 0.23
N VAL A 4 -3.26 -2.41 0.45
CA VAL A 4 -2.65 -1.63 -0.62
C VAL A 4 -1.15 -1.64 -0.43
N ARG A 5 -0.42 -1.75 -1.55
CA ARG A 5 1.02 -1.56 -1.58
C ARG A 5 1.33 -0.24 -2.25
N ILE A 6 2.14 0.57 -1.58
CA ILE A 6 2.55 1.88 -2.07
C ILE A 6 4.07 2.03 -2.08
N LYS A 7 4.52 3.07 -2.77
CA LYS A 7 5.85 3.64 -2.66
C LYS A 7 5.71 5.12 -2.37
N PHE A 8 6.51 5.65 -1.45
CA PHE A 8 6.54 7.10 -1.23
C PHE A 8 7.27 7.77 -2.41
N ALA A 9 6.68 8.84 -2.94
CA ALA A 9 7.27 9.58 -4.05
C ALA A 9 8.43 10.48 -3.59
N ASP A 10 8.35 10.96 -2.35
CA ASP A 10 9.33 11.84 -1.73
C ASP A 10 10.03 11.14 -0.56
N ARG A 11 11.34 10.92 -0.70
CA ARG A 11 12.19 10.27 0.30
C ARG A 11 12.31 11.09 1.59
N ALA A 12 12.18 12.42 1.52
CA ALA A 12 12.22 13.29 2.70
C ALA A 12 10.97 13.11 3.57
N LYS A 13 9.83 12.78 2.95
CA LYS A 13 8.54 12.56 3.62
C LYS A 13 8.27 11.08 3.95
N GLU A 14 9.10 10.16 3.46
CA GLU A 14 8.99 8.71 3.67
C GLU A 14 8.94 8.36 5.18
N ALA A 15 9.90 8.85 5.96
CA ALA A 15 9.97 8.56 7.39
C ALA A 15 8.75 9.11 8.14
N GLN A 16 8.28 10.32 7.78
CA GLN A 16 7.09 10.92 8.37
C GLN A 16 5.83 10.12 8.05
N GLY A 17 5.68 9.69 6.79
CA GLY A 17 4.55 8.89 6.32
C GLY A 17 4.53 7.52 6.99
N PHE A 18 5.68 6.86 7.07
CA PHE A 18 5.82 5.58 7.76
C PHE A 18 5.43 5.68 9.24
N VAL A 19 5.97 6.67 9.97
CA VAL A 19 5.65 6.85 11.39
C VAL A 19 4.16 7.15 11.60
N ALA A 20 3.56 7.98 10.74
CA ALA A 20 2.13 8.29 10.83
C ALA A 20 1.24 7.06 10.62
N LEU A 21 1.60 6.20 9.66
CA LEU A 21 0.90 4.94 9.40
C LEU A 21 1.12 3.93 10.53
N ALA A 22 2.36 3.70 10.96
CA ALA A 22 2.73 2.71 11.97
C ALA A 22 2.09 3.00 13.34
N LYS A 23 1.78 4.26 13.66
CA LYS A 23 1.06 4.64 14.88
C LYS A 23 -0.40 4.18 14.92
N ARG A 24 -1.01 3.91 13.76
CA ARG A 24 -2.46 3.65 13.64
C ARG A 24 -2.77 2.30 12.99
N LEU A 25 -1.84 1.76 12.22
CA LEU A 25 -2.02 0.59 11.38
C LEU A 25 -0.79 -0.32 11.47
N LYS A 26 -1.01 -1.60 11.19
CA LYS A 26 0.08 -2.52 10.89
C LYS A 26 0.61 -2.21 9.49
N VAL A 27 1.90 -1.86 9.41
CA VAL A 27 2.60 -1.57 8.15
C VAL A 27 3.65 -2.65 7.93
N LEU A 28 3.63 -3.28 6.77
CA LEU A 28 4.67 -4.20 6.32
C LEU A 28 5.65 -3.44 5.42
N CYS A 29 6.94 -3.54 5.73
CA CYS A 29 8.00 -2.99 4.91
C CYS A 29 8.60 -4.08 4.02
N PHE A 30 8.70 -3.80 2.73
CA PHE A 30 9.28 -4.68 1.73
C PHE A 30 10.54 -4.05 1.12
N PRO A 31 11.36 -4.82 0.40
CA PRO A 31 12.46 -4.28 -0.39
C PRO A 31 12.01 -3.18 -1.36
N ASN A 32 12.95 -2.35 -1.81
CA ASN A 32 12.74 -1.22 -2.72
C ASN A 32 11.87 -0.08 -2.14
N ASN A 33 11.85 0.09 -0.81
CA ASN A 33 11.07 1.10 -0.10
C ASN A 33 9.57 1.02 -0.43
N THR A 34 9.03 -0.19 -0.44
CA THR A 34 7.61 -0.42 -0.66
C THR A 34 6.93 -0.83 0.64
N TYR A 35 5.70 -0.38 0.82
CA TYR A 35 4.97 -0.49 2.07
C TYR A 35 3.58 -1.03 1.81
N GLU A 36 3.16 -2.00 2.63
CA GLU A 36 1.83 -2.58 2.53
C GLU A 36 1.06 -2.40 3.84
N PHE A 37 -0.18 -1.94 3.73
CA PHE A 37 -1.07 -1.69 4.86
C PHE A 37 -2.53 -1.69 4.40
N ALA A 38 -3.47 -1.58 5.33
CA ALA A 38 -4.90 -1.51 5.00
C ALA A 38 -5.23 -0.24 4.19
N LYS A 39 -6.06 -0.33 3.15
CA LYS A 39 -6.44 0.79 2.26
C LYS A 39 -6.92 2.05 2.99
N SER A 40 -7.49 1.91 4.19
CA SER A 40 -7.87 3.03 5.06
C SER A 40 -6.71 3.97 5.41
N GLY A 41 -5.46 3.47 5.36
CA GLY A 41 -4.25 4.26 5.60
C GLY A 41 -3.95 5.31 4.53
N LEU A 42 -4.48 5.17 3.31
CA LEU A 42 -4.29 6.18 2.25
C LEU A 42 -4.83 7.54 2.68
N LYS A 43 -5.99 7.55 3.36
CA LYS A 43 -6.57 8.78 3.92
C LYS A 43 -5.65 9.50 4.89
N ILE A 44 -4.80 8.77 5.62
CA ILE A 44 -3.83 9.36 6.56
C ILE A 44 -2.74 10.09 5.78
N LEU A 45 -2.29 9.52 4.67
CA LEU A 45 -1.27 10.14 3.81
C LEU A 45 -1.84 11.36 3.08
N ASP A 46 -3.09 11.29 2.59
CA ASP A 46 -3.78 12.41 1.95
C ASP A 46 -3.94 13.59 2.92
N GLN A 47 -4.35 13.33 4.17
CA GLN A 47 -4.48 14.34 5.22
C GLN A 47 -3.14 15.02 5.57
N LEU A 48 -2.03 14.31 5.41
CA LEU A 48 -0.69 14.81 5.70
C LEU A 48 -0.02 15.46 4.47
N GLY A 49 -0.67 15.44 3.30
CA GLY A 49 -0.08 15.93 2.05
C GLY A 49 1.23 15.20 1.68
N ILE A 50 1.29 13.90 1.98
CA ILE A 50 2.43 13.04 1.65
C ILE A 50 2.12 12.35 0.33
N ALA A 51 2.96 12.61 -0.67
CA ALA A 51 2.81 12.01 -1.99
C ALA A 51 3.24 10.53 -1.98
N TYR A 52 2.39 9.68 -2.55
CA TYR A 52 2.64 8.26 -2.71
C TYR A 52 2.15 7.78 -4.08
N GLU A 53 2.73 6.69 -4.54
CA GLU A 53 2.34 5.95 -5.73
C GLU A 53 1.74 4.61 -5.27
N VAL A 54 0.55 4.28 -5.76
CA VAL A 54 -0.08 2.98 -5.49
C VAL A 54 0.47 1.97 -6.49
N LEU A 55 1.17 0.96 -5.99
CA LEU A 55 1.73 -0.11 -6.81
C LEU A 55 0.75 -1.26 -7.02
N THR A 56 -0.09 -1.54 -6.02
CA THR A 56 -1.08 -2.61 -6.10
C THR A 56 -2.24 -2.32 -5.14
N GLU A 57 -3.48 -2.37 -5.65
CA GLU A 57 -4.70 -2.27 -4.84
C GLU A 57 -5.29 -3.63 -4.43
N GLU A 58 -4.74 -4.69 -5.02
CA GLU A 58 -5.05 -6.07 -4.70
C GLU A 58 -4.01 -6.60 -3.71
N GLY A 59 -4.44 -6.89 -2.48
CA GLY A 59 -3.64 -7.67 -1.55
C GLY A 59 -3.39 -9.10 -2.07
N PHE A 60 -2.78 -9.92 -1.22
CA PHE A 60 -2.58 -11.36 -1.46
C PHE A 60 -3.83 -12.10 -1.97
N ASP A 61 -5.04 -11.65 -1.59
CA ASP A 61 -6.31 -12.20 -2.03
C ASP A 61 -6.57 -12.05 -3.53
N GLY A 62 -6.21 -10.93 -4.16
CA GLY A 62 -6.39 -10.74 -5.60
C GLY A 62 -5.41 -11.58 -6.41
N ALA A 63 -4.15 -11.66 -5.97
CA ALA A 63 -3.18 -12.60 -6.53
C ALA A 63 -3.65 -14.06 -6.39
N CYS A 64 -4.18 -14.44 -5.22
CA CYS A 64 -4.75 -15.77 -5.02
C CYS A 64 -6.00 -16.01 -5.88
N HIS A 65 -6.83 -14.99 -6.10
CA HIS A 65 -8.00 -15.09 -6.96
C HIS A 65 -7.62 -15.20 -8.44
N ALA A 66 -6.61 -14.46 -8.90
CA ALA A 66 -6.06 -14.56 -10.25
C ALA A 66 -5.40 -15.93 -10.49
N LEU A 67 -4.67 -16.46 -9.49
CA LEU A 67 -4.11 -17.82 -9.56
C LEU A 67 -5.20 -18.89 -9.59
N ARG A 68 -6.31 -18.71 -8.85
CA ARG A 68 -7.45 -19.64 -8.85
C ARG A 68 -8.33 -19.52 -10.09
N ASN A 69 -8.37 -18.35 -10.71
CA ASN A 69 -9.11 -18.06 -11.94
C ASN A 69 -8.21 -17.32 -12.94
N PRO A 70 -7.31 -18.04 -13.64
CA PRO A 70 -6.42 -17.44 -14.63
C PRO A 70 -7.16 -16.75 -15.78
N ALA A 71 -8.43 -17.08 -16.01
CA ALA A 71 -9.29 -16.40 -16.99
C ALA A 71 -9.82 -15.02 -16.54
N ALA A 72 -9.73 -14.68 -15.25
CA ALA A 72 -10.18 -13.39 -14.71
C ALA A 72 -9.09 -12.30 -14.78
N SER A 73 -7.84 -12.66 -15.11
CA SER A 73 -6.69 -11.75 -15.22
C SER A 73 -6.64 -10.99 -16.56
N LYS A 74 -7.81 -10.67 -17.13
CA LYS A 74 -7.96 -9.83 -18.32
C LYS A 74 -9.02 -8.77 -18.08
N VAL A 75 -8.71 -7.76 -17.26
CA VAL A 75 -9.19 -6.37 -17.40
C VAL A 75 -8.13 -5.45 -16.82
#